data_AF-A0A935X084-F1
#
_entry.id   AF-A0A935X084-F1
#
_cell.length_a   1.000
_cell.length_b   1.000
_cell.length_c   1.000
_cell.angle_alpha   90.00
_cell.angle_beta   90.00
_cell.angle_gamma   90.00
#
_symmetry.space_group_name_H-M   'P 1'
#
loop_
_entity.id
_entity.type
_entity.pdbx_description
1 polymer ?
#
loop_
_entity_poly.entity_id
_entity_poly.type
_entity_poly.pdbx_seq_one_letter_code
_entity_poly.pdbx_strand_id
1 'polypeptide(L)' 'MHLRYRRRPTIITTNLDYPEWASFLGNPKMVEALLSRVRHQCHTIKIDGPPLREPQS' A
#
# COMPACT_ATOMS: atom_id res chain seq x y z
N MET A 1 -1.18 -13.11 2.46
CA MET A 1 -0.25 -12.32 3.32
C MET A 1 0.46 -13.15 4.41
N HIS A 2 -0.20 -14.12 5.06
CA HIS A 2 0.41 -14.95 6.12
C HIS A 2 1.73 -15.64 5.71
N LEU A 3 1.83 -16.14 4.47
CA LEU A 3 3.00 -16.90 4.00
C LEU A 3 4.30 -16.06 3.85
N ARG A 4 4.19 -14.72 3.72
CA ARG A 4 5.35 -13.84 3.49
C ARG A 4 5.77 -13.02 4.70
N TYR A 5 4.84 -12.80 5.63
CA TYR A 5 5.08 -11.98 6.82
C TYR A 5 6.27 -12.52 7.63
N ARG A 6 7.29 -11.67 7.86
CA ARG A 6 8.57 -12.00 8.51
C ARG A 6 9.43 -13.09 7.84
N ARG A 7 9.10 -13.52 6.63
CA ARG A 7 9.89 -14.52 5.88
C ARG A 7 10.62 -13.93 4.69
N ARG A 8 10.01 -12.97 3.98
CA ARG A 8 10.61 -12.27 2.83
C ARG A 8 10.08 -10.82 2.73
N PRO A 9 10.92 -9.85 2.31
CA PRO A 9 10.46 -8.49 2.06
C PRO A 9 9.43 -8.46 0.92
N THR A 10 8.49 -7.52 0.98
CA THR A 10 7.45 -7.31 -0.04
C THR A 10 7.40 -5.82 -0.37
N ILE A 11 7.51 -5.49 -1.67
CA ILE A 11 7.34 -4.12 -2.17
C ILE A 11 5.89 -3.97 -2.63
N ILE A 12 5.26 -2.86 -2.25
CA ILE A 12 3.91 -2.48 -2.68
C ILE A 12 3.99 -1.06 -3.19
N THR A 13 3.46 -0.83 -4.39
CA THR A 13 3.29 0.50 -4.98
C THR A 13 1.81 0.78 -5.12
N THR A 14 1.37 1.95 -4.69
CA THR A 14 -0.03 2.39 -4.77
C THR A 14 -0.07 3.89 -5.01
N ASN A 15 -1.10 4.36 -5.71
CA ASN A 15 -1.40 5.78 -5.84
C ASN A 15 -2.37 6.27 -4.76
N LEU A 16 -2.72 5.40 -3.80
CA LEU A 16 -3.67 5.66 -2.72
C LEU A 16 -2.94 5.75 -1.38
N ASP A 17 -3.28 6.78 -0.60
CA ASP A 17 -2.90 6.91 0.79
C ASP A 17 -3.63 5.87 1.66
N TYR A 18 -3.04 5.51 2.80
CA TYR A 18 -3.59 4.46 3.68
C TYR A 18 -5.07 4.62 4.07
N PRO A 19 -5.60 5.82 4.37
CA PRO A 19 -7.02 5.99 4.68
C PRO A 19 -7.95 5.59 3.53
N GLU A 20 -7.50 5.74 2.28
CA GLU A 20 -8.29 5.45 1.08
C GLU A 20 -8.42 3.94 0.82
N TRP A 21 -7.54 3.12 1.42
CA TRP A 21 -7.57 1.67 1.25
C TRP A 21 -8.85 1.03 1.80
N ALA A 22 -9.44 1.61 2.85
CA ALA A 22 -10.68 1.11 3.43
C ALA A 22 -11.86 1.25 2.47
N SER A 23 -11.90 2.37 1.74
CA SER A 23 -12.89 2.61 0.69
C SER A 23 -12.63 1.74 -0.54
N PHE A 24 -11.37 1.59 -0.95
CA PHE A 24 -10.99 0.82 -2.13
C PHE A 24 -11.17 -0.70 -1.98
N LEU A 25 -10.73 -1.28 -0.86
CA LEU A 25 -10.77 -2.73 -0.64
C LEU A 25 -12.09 -3.22 0.00
N GLY A 26 -12.88 -2.30 0.55
CA GLY A 26 -14.07 -2.64 1.33
C GLY A 26 -13.74 -3.31 2.67
N ASN A 27 -14.78 -3.57 3.48
CA ASN A 27 -14.68 -4.15 4.84
C ASN A 27 -13.57 -3.52 5.70
N PRO A 28 -13.85 -2.36 6.34
CA PRO A 28 -12.86 -1.59 7.10
C PRO A 28 -12.08 -2.38 8.14
N LYS A 29 -12.72 -3.33 8.84
CA LYS A 29 -12.07 -4.19 9.85
C LYS A 29 -10.98 -5.07 9.25
N MET A 30 -11.22 -5.61 8.06
CA MET A 30 -10.23 -6.43 7.35
C MET A 30 -9.05 -5.58 6.88
N VAL A 31 -9.34 -4.39 6.35
CA VAL A 31 -8.31 -3.45 5.88
C VAL A 31 -7.44 -2.95 7.04
N GLU A 32 -8.04 -2.66 8.19
CA GLU A 32 -7.29 -2.27 9.38
C GLU A 32 -6.32 -3.38 9.83
N ALA A 33 -6.77 -4.64 9.87
CA ALA A 33 -5.92 -5.78 10.18
C ALA A 33 -4.80 -5.99 9.14
N LEU A 34 -5.09 -5.75 7.86
CA LEU A 34 -4.09 -5.77 6.78
C LEU A 34 -3.05 -4.66 6.95
N LEU A 35 -3.50 -3.42 7.13
CA LEU A 35 -2.65 -2.24 7.33
C LEU A 35 -1.80 -2.37 8.59
N SER A 36 -2.32 -3.00 9.64
CA SER A 36 -1.53 -3.33 10.84
C SER A 36 -0.33 -4.22 10.48
N ARG A 37 -0.53 -5.29 9.70
CA ARG A 37 0.55 -6.20 9.29
C ARG A 37 1.53 -5.56 8.31
N VAL A 38 1.03 -4.73 7.39
CA VAL A 38 1.87 -4.02 6.42
C VAL A 38 2.72 -2.96 7.12
N ARG A 39 2.13 -2.16 8.03
CA ARG A 39 2.82 -1.05 8.70
C ARG A 39 3.76 -1.48 9.82
N HIS A 40 3.62 -2.68 10.35
CA HIS A 40 4.42 -3.12 11.49
C HIS A 40 5.95 -3.14 11.22
N GLN A 41 6.36 -3.49 10.00
CA GLN A 41 7.78 -3.50 9.60
C GLN A 41 7.92 -3.00 8.15
N CYS A 42 7.52 -1.76 7.89
CA CYS A 42 7.69 -1.13 6.58
C CYS A 42 8.45 0.19 6.64
N HIS A 43 9.04 0.55 5.52
CA HIS A 43 9.42 1.91 5.20
C HIS A 43 8.47 2.43 4.13
N THR A 44 7.72 3.47 4.45
CA THR A 44 6.85 4.15 3.48
C THR A 44 7.66 5.23 2.78
N ILE A 45 7.80 5.10 1.46
CA ILE A 45 8.42 6.12 0.61
C ILE A 45 7.30 6.83 -0.12
N LYS A 46 7.09 8.11 0.18
CA LYS A 46 6.21 8.96 -0.61
C LYS A 46 6.95 9.44 -1.85
N ILE A 47 6.34 9.24 -3.01
CA ILE A 47 6.89 9.66 -4.29
C ILE A 47 5.99 10.78 -4.79
N ASP A 48 6.50 11.99 -4.72
CA ASP A 48 5.85 13.19 -5.22
C ASP A 48 6.62 13.72 -6.43
N GLY A 49 5.91 14.13 -7.48
CA GLY A 49 6.54 14.65 -8.68
C GLY A 49 5.65 14.55 -9.92
N PRO A 50 6.05 15.20 -11.02
CA PRO A 50 5.32 15.10 -12.27
C PRO A 50 5.35 13.67 -12.81
N PRO A 51 4.32 13.25 -13.57
CA PRO A 51 4.34 11.96 -14.26
C PRO A 51 5.56 11.86 -15.16
N LEU A 52 6.28 10.72 -15.08
CA LEU A 52 7.44 10.49 -15.93
C LEU A 52 7.06 10.18 -17.39
N ARG A 53 5.82 9.70 -17.61
CA ARG A 53 5.32 9.39 -18.96
C ARG A 53 4.58 10.59 -19.52
N GLU A 54 4.87 10.96 -20.75
CA GLU A 54 4.08 11.92 -21.49
C GLU A 54 2.64 11.39 -21.64
N PRO A 55 1.62 12.25 -21.45
CA PRO A 55 0.24 11.85 -21.69
C PRO A 55 0.11 11.46 -23.17
N GLN A 56 -0.35 10.24 -23.43
CA GLN A 56 -0.71 9.82 -24.77
C GLN A 56 -2.00 10.55 -25.15
N SER A 57 -1.86 11.52 -26.06
CA SER A 57 -2.96 12.24 -26.70
C SER A 57 -3.80 11.34 -27.62
#